data_AF-A0A1H6K5Z1-F1
#
_entry.id   AF-A0A1H6K5Z1-F1
#
_cell.length_a   1.000
_cell.length_b   1.000
_cell.length_c   1.000
_cell.angle_alpha   90.00
_cell.angle_beta   90.00
_cell.angle_gamma   90.00
#
_symmetry.space_group_name_H-M   'P 1'
#
loop_
_entity.id
_entity.type
_entity.pdbx_description
1 polymer ?
#
loop_
_entity_poly.entity_id
_entity_poly.type
_entity_poly.pdbx_seq_one_letter_code
_entity_poly.pdbx_strand_id
1 'polypeptide(L)'
;MDEQLKKERLKKHKLLATGLFILMAVIYCVMMYLLKHHSQKWMEYIRAFSEAGMVGALADWFAVTALFKYPLGIKIPHTNLITNNKDALGENLGSFVSNNFLTTDTIRPYIDKLSVSEYLTGWLSKKKNIELIHAECSKIIEQIVDNLNDESIAEFLAKKGFELTAEIRLEKLAATSLLYLLEQNEHDRLLNIILPQAQQYVENNRELIYKKVVEKQPVLGLIGGKSVTNQLISGITTFLQEIERNPEHDIRNALTVKLYQIVEDLNEKDGWHDKFDQIKNEFITKEKLYGYTKDIWLRLKEDLVLKLQDAEGMINQYIRQNIDLMVQRFKEDEEMQQNIDKYVRQYVYKMVLKNSNEVGTIITNTVQKWDGNELSDKLELEVGKDLQFIRINGTLVGGLVGLLIHTLTQLFL
;
A
#
# COMPACT_ATOMS: atom_id res chain seq x y z
N MET A 1 0.29 2.41 41.87
CA MET A 1 1.06 3.18 42.86
C MET A 1 0.54 4.62 42.99
N ASP A 2 0.22 5.32 41.89
CA ASP A 2 -0.28 6.71 41.93
C ASP A 2 -1.68 6.87 42.54
N GLU A 3 -2.63 5.98 42.21
CA GLU A 3 -4.03 6.10 42.67
C GLU A 3 -4.21 5.93 44.20
N GLN A 4 -3.43 5.04 44.83
CA GLN A 4 -3.44 4.86 46.29
C GLN A 4 -2.94 6.11 47.00
N LEU A 5 -1.89 6.75 46.48
CA LEU A 5 -1.37 8.01 47.02
C LEU A 5 -2.41 9.15 46.90
N LYS A 6 -3.14 9.22 45.78
CA LYS A 6 -4.24 10.19 45.61
C LYS A 6 -5.36 9.96 46.63
N LYS A 7 -5.77 8.71 46.85
CA LYS A 7 -6.77 8.33 47.87
C LYS A 7 -6.35 8.75 49.28
N GLU A 8 -5.09 8.49 49.66
CA GLU A 8 -4.58 8.88 50.98
C GLU A 8 -4.54 10.40 51.17
N ARG A 9 -4.07 11.14 50.15
CA ARG A 9 -4.06 12.61 50.18
C ARG A 9 -5.47 13.17 50.35
N LEU A 10 -6.42 12.67 49.56
CA LEU A 10 -7.82 13.09 49.66
C LEU A 10 -8.39 12.84 51.06
N LYS A 11 -8.12 11.67 51.65
CA LYS A 11 -8.55 11.35 53.04
C LYS A 11 -7.97 12.34 54.05
N LYS A 12 -6.67 12.67 53.98
CA LYS A 12 -6.03 13.63 54.88
C LYS A 12 -6.67 15.01 54.78
N HIS A 13 -6.91 15.51 53.56
CA HIS A 13 -7.53 16.83 53.37
C HIS A 13 -9.00 16.87 53.80
N LYS A 14 -9.77 15.79 53.56
CA LYS A 14 -11.13 15.67 54.10
C LYS A 14 -11.15 15.68 55.63
N LEU A 15 -10.20 14.99 56.26
CA LEU A 15 -10.05 14.97 57.72
C LEU A 15 -9.72 16.38 58.25
N LEU A 16 -8.78 17.08 57.62
CA LEU A 16 -8.40 18.45 58.00
C LEU A 16 -9.59 19.42 57.89
N ALA A 17 -10.30 19.42 56.75
CA ALA A 17 -11.44 20.30 56.54
C ALA A 17 -12.59 20.00 57.51
N THR A 18 -12.85 18.72 57.79
CA THR A 18 -13.88 18.31 58.76
C THR A 18 -13.44 18.62 60.20
N GLY A 19 -12.16 18.46 60.52
CA GLY A 19 -11.60 18.83 61.81
C GLY A 19 -11.70 20.32 62.09
N LEU A 20 -11.45 21.16 61.07
CA LEU A 20 -11.61 22.61 61.18
C LEU A 20 -13.07 23.02 61.40
N PHE A 21 -14.02 22.36 60.71
CA PHE A 21 -15.46 22.56 60.96
C PHE A 21 -15.85 22.22 62.40
N ILE A 22 -15.43 21.04 62.89
CA ILE A 22 -15.72 20.61 64.27
C ILE A 22 -15.08 21.58 65.27
N LEU A 23 -13.85 22.04 65.02
CA LEU A 23 -13.19 23.03 65.86
C LEU A 23 -14.00 24.33 65.95
N MET A 24 -14.49 24.87 64.83
CA MET A 24 -15.34 26.07 64.83
C MET A 24 -16.66 25.84 65.57
N ALA A 25 -17.29 24.68 65.39
CA ALA A 25 -18.52 24.33 66.11
C ALA A 25 -18.29 24.25 67.63
N VAL A 26 -17.19 23.64 68.08
CA VAL A 26 -16.83 23.58 69.50
C VAL A 26 -16.54 24.97 70.06
N ILE A 27 -15.77 25.80 69.35
CA ILE A 27 -15.49 27.19 69.75
C ILE A 27 -16.81 27.95 69.89
N TYR A 28 -17.72 27.82 68.92
CA TYR A 28 -19.04 28.44 68.96
C TYR A 28 -19.84 28.02 70.19
N CYS A 29 -19.97 26.71 70.46
CA CYS A 29 -20.71 26.19 71.61
C CYS A 29 -20.09 26.64 72.95
N VAL A 30 -18.76 26.59 73.07
CA VAL A 30 -18.05 27.02 74.28
C VAL A 30 -18.24 28.52 74.51
N MET A 31 -18.12 29.35 73.47
CA MET A 31 -18.35 30.79 73.58
C MET A 31 -19.80 31.10 73.92
N MET A 32 -20.76 30.37 73.33
CA MET A 32 -22.19 30.50 73.65
C MET A 32 -22.47 30.16 75.12
N TYR A 33 -21.84 29.10 75.66
CA TYR A 33 -21.95 28.74 77.07
C TYR A 33 -21.29 29.79 77.99
N LEU A 34 -20.07 30.23 77.68
CA LEU A 34 -19.33 31.21 78.47
C LEU A 34 -20.04 32.57 78.50
N LEU A 35 -20.55 33.07 77.36
CA LEU A 35 -21.31 34.32 77.29
C LEU A 35 -22.55 34.30 78.19
N LYS A 36 -23.14 33.12 78.43
CA LYS A 36 -24.30 32.95 79.33
C LYS A 36 -23.94 33.05 80.82
N HIS A 37 -22.72 32.67 81.20
CA HIS A 37 -22.29 32.64 82.62
C HIS A 37 -21.36 33.81 83.00
N HIS A 38 -20.51 34.25 82.08
CA HIS A 38 -19.55 35.35 82.24
C HIS A 38 -19.43 36.14 80.94
N SER A 39 -20.22 37.21 80.80
CA SER A 39 -20.21 38.02 79.57
C SER A 39 -19.01 38.98 79.54
N GLN A 40 -18.18 38.85 78.50
CA GLN A 40 -17.07 39.74 78.18
C GLN A 40 -17.13 40.09 76.69
N LYS A 41 -16.93 41.38 76.34
CA LYS A 41 -17.13 41.88 74.97
C LYS A 41 -16.27 41.19 73.90
N TRP A 42 -15.04 40.79 74.24
CA TRP A 42 -14.14 40.09 73.29
C TRP A 42 -14.65 38.70 72.89
N MET A 43 -15.48 38.06 73.73
CA MET A 43 -16.05 36.73 73.45
C MET A 43 -17.08 36.79 72.32
N GLU A 44 -17.74 37.93 72.11
CA GLU A 44 -18.72 38.10 71.02
C GLU A 44 -18.06 38.08 69.64
N TYR A 45 -16.85 38.64 69.51
CA TYR A 45 -16.05 38.57 68.29
C TYR A 45 -15.66 37.13 67.96
N ILE A 46 -15.17 36.36 68.94
CA ILE A 46 -14.81 34.95 68.71
C ILE A 46 -16.05 34.12 68.36
N ARG A 47 -17.18 34.38 69.03
CA ARG A 47 -18.46 33.76 68.66
C ARG A 47 -18.80 34.06 67.20
N ALA A 48 -18.79 35.33 66.78
CA ALA A 48 -19.12 35.74 65.43
C ALA A 48 -18.17 35.12 64.37
N PHE A 49 -16.87 35.06 64.66
CA PHE A 49 -15.89 34.36 63.82
C PHE A 49 -16.22 32.88 63.68
N SER A 50 -16.43 32.19 64.80
CA SER A 50 -16.70 30.75 64.82
C SER A 50 -18.04 30.39 64.19
N GLU A 51 -19.07 31.23 64.37
CA GLU A 51 -20.39 31.07 63.76
C GLU A 51 -20.33 31.19 62.25
N ALA A 52 -19.78 32.30 61.75
CA ALA A 52 -19.68 32.54 60.32
C ALA A 52 -18.70 31.59 59.63
N GLY A 53 -17.60 31.23 60.31
CA GLY A 53 -16.67 30.21 59.83
C GLY A 53 -17.31 28.83 59.76
N MET A 54 -18.10 28.44 60.77
CA MET A 54 -18.87 27.19 60.76
C MET A 54 -19.90 27.16 59.62
N VAL A 55 -20.63 28.27 59.41
CA VAL A 55 -21.61 28.38 58.30
C VAL A 55 -20.91 28.30 56.95
N GLY A 56 -19.78 29.01 56.75
CA GLY A 56 -19.00 28.95 55.51
C GLY A 56 -18.48 27.54 55.22
N ALA A 57 -17.94 26.87 56.23
CA ALA A 57 -17.48 25.48 56.15
C ALA A 57 -18.61 24.48 55.78
N LEU A 58 -19.84 24.76 56.23
CA LEU A 58 -21.03 23.94 55.95
C LEU A 58 -21.58 24.20 54.55
N ALA A 59 -21.60 25.46 54.11
CA ALA A 59 -22.02 25.84 52.76
C ALA A 59 -21.10 25.21 51.69
N ASP A 60 -19.78 25.32 51.88
CA ASP A 60 -18.82 24.71 50.95
C ASP A 60 -18.85 23.19 51.02
N TRP A 61 -19.06 22.61 52.21
CA TRP A 61 -19.29 21.17 52.32
C TRP A 61 -20.49 20.71 51.50
N PHE A 62 -21.59 21.45 51.58
CA PHE A 62 -22.79 21.17 50.80
C PHE A 62 -22.51 21.28 49.30
N ALA A 63 -21.88 22.36 48.84
CA ALA A 63 -21.57 22.58 47.43
C ALA A 63 -20.64 21.50 46.84
N VAL A 64 -19.55 21.18 47.54
CA VAL A 64 -18.60 20.14 47.11
C VAL A 64 -19.28 18.77 47.13
N THR A 65 -20.04 18.46 48.18
CA THR A 65 -20.74 17.17 48.26
C THR A 65 -21.79 17.05 47.15
N ALA A 66 -22.59 18.10 46.92
CA ALA A 66 -23.61 18.16 45.88
C ALA A 66 -23.04 18.04 44.45
N LEU A 67 -21.75 18.36 44.25
CA LEU A 67 -21.10 18.13 42.95
C LEU A 67 -20.95 16.63 42.66
N PHE A 68 -20.50 15.84 43.64
CA PHE A 68 -20.13 14.43 43.45
C PHE A 68 -21.16 13.41 43.93
N LYS A 69 -21.95 13.73 44.98
CA LYS A 69 -22.81 12.79 45.72
C LYS A 69 -24.08 13.49 46.23
N TYR A 70 -25.00 12.72 46.78
CA TYR A 70 -26.16 13.25 47.51
C TYR A 70 -25.74 13.66 48.93
N PRO A 71 -25.90 14.93 49.34
CA PRO A 71 -25.59 15.37 50.70
C PRO A 71 -26.48 14.63 51.71
N LEU A 72 -25.89 14.06 52.77
CA LEU A 72 -26.55 13.19 53.75
C LEU A 72 -27.31 11.97 53.16
N GLY A 73 -27.06 11.63 51.88
CA GLY A 73 -27.83 10.61 51.16
C GLY A 73 -29.23 11.05 50.72
N ILE A 74 -29.59 12.33 50.91
CA ILE A 74 -30.90 12.87 50.56
C ILE A 74 -30.89 13.34 49.10
N LYS A 75 -31.87 12.88 48.31
CA LYS A 75 -32.04 13.25 46.90
C LYS A 75 -32.61 14.66 46.76
N ILE A 76 -31.78 15.66 47.03
CA ILE A 76 -32.12 17.06 46.82
C ILE A 76 -32.04 17.39 45.32
N PRO A 77 -32.99 18.13 44.74
CA PRO A 77 -32.89 18.61 43.36
C PRO A 77 -31.56 19.32 43.09
N HIS A 78 -31.00 19.17 41.88
CA HIS A 78 -29.73 19.79 41.48
C HIS A 78 -28.49 19.40 42.34
N THR A 79 -28.49 18.21 42.94
CA THR A 79 -27.30 17.61 43.59
C THR A 79 -26.87 16.34 42.86
N ASN A 80 -25.71 15.77 43.19
CA ASN A 80 -25.06 14.70 42.45
C ASN A 80 -24.82 15.07 40.96
N LEU A 81 -24.36 16.31 40.72
CA LEU A 81 -24.32 16.93 39.40
C LEU A 81 -23.47 16.15 38.38
N ILE A 82 -22.30 15.64 38.78
CA ILE A 82 -21.40 14.90 37.89
C ILE A 82 -22.05 13.60 37.42
N THR A 83 -22.67 12.86 38.33
CA THR A 83 -23.38 11.61 38.01
C THR A 83 -24.59 11.88 37.12
N ASN A 84 -25.39 12.91 37.44
CA ASN A 84 -26.61 13.21 36.70
C ASN A 84 -26.34 13.77 35.29
N ASN A 85 -25.22 14.48 35.09
CA ASN A 85 -24.85 15.08 33.81
C ASN A 85 -23.71 14.32 33.10
N LYS A 86 -23.48 13.05 33.44
CA LYS A 86 -22.39 12.21 32.90
C LYS A 86 -22.32 12.24 31.38
N ASP A 87 -23.46 12.06 30.71
CA ASP A 87 -23.51 11.96 29.24
C ASP A 87 -23.16 13.29 28.58
N ALA A 88 -23.68 14.41 29.11
CA ALA A 88 -23.36 15.75 28.65
C ALA A 88 -21.88 16.10 28.91
N LEU A 89 -21.31 15.66 30.04
CA LEU A 89 -19.87 15.81 30.30
C LEU A 89 -19.03 15.02 29.29
N GLY A 90 -19.46 13.80 28.92
CA GLY A 90 -18.81 13.00 27.89
C GLY A 90 -18.82 13.68 26.52
N GLU A 91 -19.96 14.21 26.10
CA GLU A 91 -20.11 14.93 24.83
C GLU A 91 -19.28 16.22 24.78
N ASN A 92 -19.31 17.01 25.84
CA ASN A 92 -18.50 18.22 25.96
C ASN A 92 -17.00 17.90 25.98
N LEU A 93 -16.60 16.82 26.66
CA LEU A 93 -15.19 16.41 26.66
C LEU A 93 -14.73 15.92 25.29
N GLY A 94 -15.54 15.09 24.61
CA GLY A 94 -15.23 14.60 23.27
C GLY A 94 -15.09 15.73 22.24
N SER A 95 -16.06 16.65 22.23
CA SER A 95 -16.01 17.84 21.37
C SER A 95 -14.86 18.78 21.72
N PHE A 96 -14.57 18.99 23.02
CA PHE A 96 -13.44 19.79 23.46
C PHE A 96 -12.10 19.22 22.96
N VAL A 97 -11.91 17.90 23.09
CA VAL A 97 -10.67 17.24 22.62
C VAL A 97 -10.53 17.34 21.10
N SER A 98 -11.60 17.04 20.35
CA SER A 98 -11.58 17.16 18.89
C SER A 98 -11.27 18.59 18.43
N ASN A 99 -11.97 19.58 19.00
CA ASN A 99 -11.93 20.96 18.54
C ASN A 99 -10.68 21.74 19.01
N ASN A 100 -10.01 21.29 20.07
CA ASN A 100 -8.87 22.04 20.63
C ASN A 100 -7.53 21.30 20.48
N PHE A 101 -7.51 19.96 20.49
CA PHE A 101 -6.27 19.19 20.48
C PHE A 101 -6.02 18.44 19.16
N LEU A 102 -7.05 18.26 18.34
CA LEU A 102 -6.96 17.58 17.04
C LEU A 102 -7.18 18.54 15.88
N THR A 103 -6.63 19.74 16.03
CA THR A 103 -6.67 20.78 14.99
C THR A 103 -5.40 20.76 14.15
N THR A 104 -5.49 21.35 12.96
CA THR A 104 -4.35 21.59 12.08
C THR A 104 -3.15 22.17 12.82
N ASP A 105 -3.36 23.24 13.59
CA ASP A 105 -2.27 24.01 14.19
C ASP A 105 -1.61 23.26 15.36
N THR A 106 -2.38 22.45 16.09
CA THR A 106 -1.86 21.69 17.23
C THR A 106 -1.11 20.44 16.80
N ILE A 107 -1.56 19.76 15.74
CA ILE A 107 -0.95 18.51 15.27
C ILE A 107 0.27 18.76 14.39
N ARG A 108 0.26 19.82 13.58
CA ARG A 108 1.30 20.11 12.57
C ARG A 108 2.73 20.07 13.13
N PRO A 109 3.07 20.70 14.27
CA PRO A 109 4.42 20.66 14.81
C PRO A 109 4.92 19.26 15.20
N TYR A 110 4.01 18.31 15.46
CA TYR A 110 4.35 16.92 15.77
C TYR A 110 4.53 16.10 14.48
N ILE A 111 3.65 16.29 13.49
CA ILE A 111 3.78 15.63 12.18
C ILE A 111 5.01 16.11 11.44
N ASP A 112 5.32 17.42 11.49
CA ASP A 112 6.47 17.98 10.77
C ASP A 112 7.81 17.40 11.22
N LYS A 113 7.89 16.89 12.47
CA LYS A 113 9.04 16.20 13.05
C LYS A 113 9.15 14.72 12.67
N LEU A 114 8.16 14.16 11.98
CA LEU A 114 8.22 12.76 11.56
C LEU A 114 9.24 12.60 10.42
N SER A 115 10.37 11.99 10.76
CA SER A 115 11.41 11.56 9.83
C SER A 115 11.37 10.04 9.72
N VAL A 116 10.44 9.54 8.91
CA VAL A 116 10.25 8.10 8.70
C VAL A 116 11.40 7.52 7.88
N SER A 117 11.94 8.32 6.97
CA SER A 117 13.12 8.00 6.19
C SER A 117 14.32 7.64 7.07
N GLU A 118 14.62 8.43 8.11
CA GLU A 118 15.71 8.18 9.05
C GLU A 118 15.54 6.85 9.81
N TYR A 119 14.31 6.59 10.28
CA TYR A 119 13.97 5.32 10.91
C TYR A 119 14.17 4.15 9.93
N LEU A 120 13.67 4.27 8.70
CA LEU A 120 13.80 3.26 7.65
C LEU A 120 15.26 3.01 7.31
N THR A 121 16.07 4.05 7.12
CA THR A 121 17.52 3.98 6.87
C THR A 121 18.23 3.24 8.01
N GLY A 122 17.93 3.58 9.27
CA GLY A 122 18.49 2.91 10.44
C GLY A 122 18.05 1.44 10.56
N TRP A 123 16.79 1.13 10.22
CA TRP A 123 16.26 -0.22 10.21
C TRP A 123 16.87 -1.06 9.09
N LEU A 124 16.94 -0.53 7.86
CA LEU A 124 17.56 -1.16 6.68
C LEU A 124 19.09 -1.28 6.79
N SER A 125 19.72 -0.67 7.79
CA SER A 125 21.17 -0.83 8.03
C SER A 125 21.52 -2.07 8.85
N LYS A 126 20.52 -2.75 9.42
CA LYS A 126 20.72 -3.97 10.19
C LYS A 126 20.64 -5.19 9.27
N LYS A 127 21.71 -5.99 9.20
CA LYS A 127 21.76 -7.23 8.40
C LYS A 127 20.54 -8.15 8.61
N LYS A 128 20.12 -8.33 9.87
CA LYS A 128 18.93 -9.14 10.23
C LYS A 128 17.66 -8.67 9.51
N ASN A 129 17.49 -7.37 9.34
CA ASN A 129 16.29 -6.79 8.73
C ASN A 129 16.29 -6.94 7.21
N ILE A 130 17.45 -6.81 6.58
CA ILE A 130 17.62 -7.08 5.15
C ILE A 130 17.32 -8.56 4.85
N GLU A 131 17.82 -9.49 5.66
CA GLU A 131 17.51 -10.92 5.47
C GLU A 131 16.00 -11.22 5.61
N LEU A 132 15.28 -10.50 6.48
CA LEU A 132 13.82 -10.60 6.55
C LEU A 132 13.16 -10.12 5.26
N ILE A 133 13.61 -8.98 4.69
CA ILE A 133 13.09 -8.49 3.40
C ILE A 133 13.37 -9.51 2.30
N HIS A 134 14.58 -10.06 2.23
CA HIS A 134 14.93 -11.08 1.23
C HIS A 134 14.00 -12.30 1.28
N ALA A 135 13.73 -12.81 2.49
CA ALA A 135 12.85 -13.94 2.69
C ALA A 135 11.39 -13.63 2.35
N GLU A 136 10.89 -12.45 2.74
CA GLU A 136 9.50 -12.07 2.52
C GLU A 136 9.21 -11.60 1.09
N CYS A 137 10.13 -10.89 0.44
CA CYS A 137 9.96 -10.46 -0.96
C CYS A 137 9.81 -11.66 -1.90
N SER A 138 10.62 -12.71 -1.71
CA SER A 138 10.55 -13.91 -2.55
C SER A 138 9.20 -14.61 -2.42
N LYS A 139 8.69 -14.75 -1.18
CA LYS A 139 7.35 -15.29 -0.91
C LYS A 139 6.23 -14.42 -1.47
N ILE A 140 6.33 -13.09 -1.34
CA ILE A 140 5.34 -12.16 -1.87
C ILE A 140 5.29 -12.26 -3.40
N ILE A 141 6.45 -12.33 -4.07
CA ILE A 141 6.51 -12.49 -5.52
C ILE A 141 5.90 -13.83 -5.93
N GLU A 142 6.23 -14.92 -5.24
CA GLU A 142 5.62 -16.24 -5.44
C GLU A 142 4.09 -16.17 -5.31
N GLN A 143 3.58 -15.60 -4.22
CA GLN A 143 2.15 -15.45 -3.98
C GLN A 143 1.47 -14.57 -5.03
N ILE A 144 2.11 -13.49 -5.47
CA ILE A 144 1.56 -12.64 -6.53
C ILE A 144 1.44 -13.45 -7.81
N VAL A 145 2.53 -14.09 -8.25
CA VAL A 145 2.58 -14.88 -9.48
C VAL A 145 1.55 -16.02 -9.46
N ASP A 146 1.45 -16.74 -8.34
CA ASP A 146 0.53 -17.86 -8.18
C ASP A 146 -0.95 -17.42 -8.24
N ASN A 147 -1.27 -16.28 -7.60
CA ASN A 147 -2.62 -15.73 -7.56
C ASN A 147 -3.04 -14.94 -8.81
N LEU A 148 -2.16 -14.73 -9.78
CA LEU A 148 -2.54 -14.10 -11.05
C LEU A 148 -3.58 -14.95 -11.77
N ASN A 149 -4.62 -14.31 -12.30
CA ASN A 149 -5.64 -14.96 -13.11
C ASN A 149 -5.04 -15.34 -14.48
N ASP A 150 -4.89 -16.64 -14.72
CA ASP A 150 -4.18 -17.16 -15.90
C ASP A 150 -4.88 -16.79 -17.21
N GLU A 151 -6.21 -16.76 -17.24
CA GLU A 151 -6.98 -16.33 -18.40
C GLU A 151 -6.69 -14.87 -18.76
N SER A 152 -6.70 -13.97 -17.77
CA SER A 152 -6.48 -12.54 -17.96
C SER A 152 -5.07 -12.24 -18.46
N ILE A 153 -4.06 -12.94 -17.93
CA ILE A 153 -2.68 -12.79 -18.40
C ILE A 153 -2.54 -13.34 -19.82
N ALA A 154 -3.09 -14.52 -20.10
CA ALA A 154 -3.05 -15.11 -21.44
C ALA A 154 -3.72 -14.22 -22.50
N GLU A 155 -4.88 -13.61 -22.17
CA GLU A 155 -5.57 -12.65 -23.03
C GLU A 155 -4.76 -11.38 -23.25
N PHE A 156 -4.17 -10.84 -22.18
CA PHE A 156 -3.30 -9.66 -22.26
C PHE A 156 -2.09 -9.93 -23.17
N LEU A 157 -1.42 -11.06 -22.98
CA LEU A 157 -0.28 -11.48 -23.79
C LEU A 157 -0.68 -11.73 -25.25
N ALA A 158 -1.83 -12.36 -25.49
CA ALA A 158 -2.33 -12.59 -26.85
C ALA A 158 -2.63 -11.26 -27.56
N LYS A 159 -3.26 -10.32 -26.86
CA LYS A 159 -3.54 -8.97 -27.37
C LYS A 159 -2.23 -8.24 -27.69
N LYS A 160 -1.28 -8.20 -26.75
CA LYS A 160 0.01 -7.52 -26.94
C LYS A 160 0.85 -8.17 -28.03
N GLY A 161 0.90 -9.50 -28.09
CA GLY A 161 1.58 -10.24 -29.15
C GLY A 161 0.97 -9.96 -30.53
N PHE A 162 -0.36 -9.92 -30.62
CA PHE A 162 -1.04 -9.55 -31.86
C PHE A 162 -0.76 -8.10 -32.27
N GLU A 163 -0.81 -7.14 -31.34
CA GLU A 163 -0.45 -5.73 -31.60
C GLU A 163 0.99 -5.62 -32.16
N LEU A 164 1.95 -6.33 -31.56
CA LEU A 164 3.34 -6.33 -32.04
C LEU A 164 3.48 -6.92 -33.46
N THR A 165 2.61 -7.84 -33.88
CA THR A 165 2.67 -8.40 -35.23
C THR A 165 2.32 -7.40 -36.34
N ALA A 166 1.62 -6.31 -36.01
CA ALA A 166 1.33 -5.25 -36.95
C ALA A 166 2.59 -4.48 -37.38
N GLU A 167 3.58 -4.38 -36.49
CA GLU A 167 4.84 -3.69 -36.77
C GLU A 167 5.85 -4.58 -37.53
N ILE A 168 5.63 -5.90 -37.55
CA ILE A 168 6.51 -6.86 -38.21
C ILE A 168 6.25 -6.83 -39.73
N ARG A 169 7.29 -6.41 -40.47
CA ARG A 169 7.37 -6.41 -41.94
C ARG A 169 7.99 -7.73 -42.42
N LEU A 170 7.16 -8.77 -42.57
CA LEU A 170 7.64 -10.13 -42.92
C LEU A 170 8.35 -10.19 -44.27
N GLU A 171 7.92 -9.38 -45.24
CA GLU A 171 8.55 -9.29 -46.55
C GLU A 171 9.99 -8.77 -46.46
N LYS A 172 10.25 -7.82 -45.56
CA LYS A 172 11.62 -7.31 -45.32
C LYS A 172 12.49 -8.34 -44.63
N LEU A 173 11.96 -9.05 -43.64
CA LEU A 173 12.67 -10.15 -42.99
C LEU A 173 13.02 -11.27 -44.00
N ALA A 174 12.09 -11.59 -44.89
CA ALA A 174 12.32 -12.55 -45.98
C ALA A 174 13.39 -12.04 -46.95
N ALA A 175 13.36 -10.76 -47.33
CA ALA A 175 14.37 -10.15 -48.19
C ALA A 175 15.76 -10.18 -47.55
N THR A 176 15.89 -9.78 -46.28
CA THR A 176 17.16 -9.82 -45.54
C THR A 176 17.69 -11.25 -45.40
N SER A 177 16.81 -12.21 -45.08
CA SER A 177 17.21 -13.61 -44.94
C SER A 177 17.65 -14.21 -46.28
N LEU A 178 16.93 -13.92 -47.36
CA LEU A 178 17.27 -14.37 -48.69
C LEU A 178 18.59 -13.74 -49.16
N LEU A 179 18.78 -12.44 -48.95
CA LEU A 179 20.03 -11.75 -49.28
C LEU A 179 21.23 -12.40 -48.57
N TYR A 180 21.11 -12.67 -47.27
CA TYR A 180 22.14 -13.35 -46.50
C TYR A 180 22.47 -14.73 -47.10
N LEU A 181 21.46 -15.53 -47.46
CA LEU A 181 21.67 -16.84 -48.11
C LEU A 181 22.35 -16.72 -49.49
N LEU A 182 22.05 -15.66 -50.24
CA LEU A 182 22.70 -15.39 -51.52
C LEU A 182 24.17 -15.00 -51.34
N GLU A 183 24.48 -14.14 -50.37
CA GLU A 183 25.86 -13.73 -50.04
C GLU A 183 26.71 -14.91 -49.56
N GLN A 184 26.10 -15.89 -48.88
CA GLN A 184 26.77 -17.13 -48.46
C GLN A 184 26.82 -18.20 -49.57
N ASN A 185 26.34 -17.91 -50.79
CA ASN A 185 26.24 -18.85 -51.92
C ASN A 185 25.45 -20.14 -51.61
N GLU A 186 24.49 -20.09 -50.66
CA GLU A 186 23.69 -21.28 -50.28
C GLU A 186 22.74 -21.74 -51.40
N HIS A 187 22.38 -20.85 -52.33
CA HIS A 187 21.60 -21.18 -53.52
C HIS A 187 22.34 -22.15 -54.47
N ASP A 188 23.66 -22.02 -54.59
CA ASP A 188 24.48 -22.97 -55.35
C ASP A 188 24.55 -24.34 -54.68
N ARG A 189 24.58 -24.37 -53.34
CA ARG A 189 24.52 -25.61 -52.57
C ARG A 189 23.21 -26.35 -52.82
N LEU A 190 22.08 -25.63 -52.87
CA LEU A 190 20.78 -26.21 -53.24
C LEU A 190 20.79 -26.76 -54.67
N LEU A 191 21.37 -26.04 -55.63
CA LEU A 191 21.51 -26.54 -57.00
C LEU A 191 22.33 -27.83 -57.07
N ASN A 192 23.42 -27.94 -56.32
CA ASN A 192 24.23 -29.16 -56.26
C ASN A 192 23.48 -30.36 -55.67
N ILE A 193 22.41 -30.14 -54.91
CA ILE A 193 21.53 -31.20 -54.42
C ILE A 193 20.45 -31.54 -55.45
N ILE A 194 19.88 -30.53 -56.11
CA ILE A 194 18.73 -30.68 -57.01
C ILE A 194 19.15 -31.22 -58.39
N LEU A 195 20.27 -30.77 -58.96
CA LEU A 195 20.68 -31.13 -60.32
C LEU A 195 20.93 -32.63 -60.50
N PRO A 196 21.62 -33.35 -59.58
CA PRO A 196 21.77 -34.80 -59.68
C PRO A 196 20.42 -35.54 -59.60
N GLN A 197 19.52 -35.08 -58.73
CA GLN A 197 18.18 -35.65 -58.58
C GLN A 197 17.34 -35.44 -59.84
N ALA A 198 17.45 -34.27 -60.47
CA ALA A 198 16.79 -33.96 -61.73
C ALA A 198 17.31 -34.86 -62.87
N GLN A 199 18.63 -35.08 -62.97
CA GLN A 199 19.22 -36.01 -63.93
C GLN A 199 18.68 -37.43 -63.73
N GLN A 200 18.72 -37.92 -62.49
CA GLN A 200 18.24 -39.27 -62.15
C GLN A 200 16.74 -39.41 -62.41
N TYR A 201 15.95 -38.38 -62.13
CA TYR A 201 14.51 -38.37 -62.41
C TYR A 201 14.24 -38.45 -63.92
N VAL A 202 14.95 -37.69 -64.74
CA VAL A 202 14.84 -37.75 -66.20
C VAL A 202 15.20 -39.14 -66.71
N GLU A 203 16.28 -39.72 -66.20
CA GLU A 203 16.77 -41.05 -66.59
C GLU A 203 15.79 -42.18 -66.20
N ASN A 204 15.26 -42.14 -64.98
CA ASN A 204 14.30 -43.14 -64.48
C ASN A 204 12.93 -43.05 -65.16
N ASN A 205 12.57 -41.91 -65.75
CA ASN A 205 11.27 -41.68 -66.38
C ASN A 205 11.32 -41.72 -67.92
N ARG A 206 12.32 -42.40 -68.49
CA ARG A 206 12.50 -42.59 -69.94
C ARG A 206 11.23 -42.97 -70.70
N GLU A 207 10.51 -43.97 -70.21
CA GLU A 207 9.28 -44.45 -70.87
C GLU A 207 8.13 -43.43 -70.83
N LEU A 208 8.01 -42.71 -69.71
CA LEU A 208 6.99 -41.67 -69.55
C LEU A 208 7.27 -40.49 -70.50
N ILE A 209 8.53 -40.08 -70.59
CA ILE A 209 8.97 -39.03 -71.52
C ILE A 209 8.71 -39.46 -72.96
N TYR A 210 9.07 -40.69 -73.33
CA TYR A 210 8.78 -41.27 -74.65
C TYR A 210 7.29 -41.19 -74.99
N LYS A 211 6.43 -41.67 -74.08
CA LYS A 211 4.98 -41.66 -74.28
C LYS A 211 4.44 -40.24 -74.52
N LYS A 212 4.90 -39.28 -73.72
CA LYS A 212 4.43 -37.88 -73.77
C LYS A 212 4.92 -37.14 -75.01
N VAL A 213 6.13 -37.45 -75.50
CA VAL A 213 6.68 -36.91 -76.75
C VAL A 213 5.91 -37.46 -77.95
N VAL A 214 5.66 -38.77 -78.00
CA VAL A 214 4.90 -39.40 -79.10
C VAL A 214 3.44 -38.96 -79.09
N GLU A 215 2.83 -38.76 -77.92
CA GLU A 215 1.47 -38.23 -77.80
C GLU A 215 1.34 -36.83 -78.40
N LYS A 216 2.29 -35.93 -78.11
CA LYS A 216 2.26 -34.57 -78.65
C LYS A 216 2.70 -34.47 -80.11
N GLN A 217 3.62 -35.33 -80.53
CA GLN A 217 4.16 -35.31 -81.89
C GLN A 217 4.18 -36.74 -82.50
N PRO A 218 3.02 -37.27 -82.94
CA PRO A 218 2.87 -38.67 -83.37
C PRO A 218 3.80 -39.06 -84.53
N VAL A 219 4.15 -38.11 -85.39
CA VAL A 219 5.07 -38.29 -86.52
C VAL A 219 6.45 -38.78 -86.07
N LEU A 220 6.92 -38.39 -84.87
CA LEU A 220 8.19 -38.88 -84.32
C LEU A 220 8.13 -40.37 -83.96
N GLY A 221 6.95 -40.90 -83.62
CA GLY A 221 6.76 -42.33 -83.38
C GLY A 221 7.03 -43.19 -84.63
N LEU A 222 6.78 -42.64 -85.83
CA LEU A 222 6.90 -43.33 -87.11
C LEU A 222 8.32 -43.29 -87.72
N ILE A 223 9.13 -42.27 -87.38
CA ILE A 223 10.45 -42.03 -87.99
C ILE A 223 11.61 -42.52 -87.08
N GLY A 224 11.30 -43.29 -86.03
CA GLY A 224 12.31 -43.84 -85.11
C GLY A 224 12.23 -43.25 -83.70
N GLY A 225 11.01 -43.12 -83.16
CA GLY A 225 10.75 -42.41 -81.90
C GLY A 225 11.62 -42.85 -80.72
N LYS A 226 11.94 -44.14 -80.58
CA LYS A 226 12.82 -44.59 -79.47
C LYS A 226 14.23 -44.00 -79.58
N SER A 227 14.78 -43.90 -80.79
CA SER A 227 16.09 -43.28 -81.01
C SER A 227 16.06 -41.78 -80.75
N VAL A 228 15.02 -41.10 -81.24
CA VAL A 228 14.83 -39.65 -81.03
C VAL A 228 14.66 -39.32 -79.54
N THR A 229 13.88 -40.12 -78.81
CA THR A 229 13.71 -39.93 -77.37
C THR A 229 14.97 -40.26 -76.59
N ASN A 230 15.71 -41.32 -76.95
CA ASN A 230 17.01 -41.59 -76.32
C ASN A 230 18.01 -40.45 -76.53
N GLN A 231 18.07 -39.88 -77.74
CA GLN A 231 18.90 -38.71 -78.02
C GLN A 231 18.45 -37.47 -77.25
N LEU A 232 17.14 -37.24 -77.14
CA LEU A 232 16.57 -36.14 -76.36
C LEU A 232 16.92 -36.28 -74.87
N ILE A 233 16.72 -37.47 -74.29
CA ILE A 233 16.99 -37.74 -72.88
C ILE A 233 18.48 -37.65 -72.58
N SER A 234 19.32 -38.19 -73.47
CA SER A 234 20.77 -38.00 -73.38
C SER A 234 21.13 -36.52 -73.43
N GLY A 235 20.54 -35.75 -74.36
CA GLY A 235 20.78 -34.31 -74.46
C GLY A 235 20.38 -33.52 -73.21
N ILE A 236 19.22 -33.82 -72.63
CA ILE A 236 18.75 -33.20 -71.37
C ILE A 236 19.68 -33.57 -70.21
N THR A 237 20.07 -34.84 -70.11
CA THR A 237 20.94 -35.32 -69.04
C THR A 237 22.34 -34.70 -69.15
N THR A 238 22.89 -34.63 -70.36
CA THR A 238 24.15 -33.94 -70.64
C THR A 238 24.06 -32.46 -70.28
N PHE A 239 22.99 -31.76 -70.69
CA PHE A 239 22.79 -30.35 -70.34
C PHE A 239 22.69 -30.12 -68.83
N LEU A 240 21.97 -30.98 -68.11
CA LEU A 240 21.92 -30.92 -66.64
C LEU A 240 23.29 -31.19 -65.98
N GLN A 241 24.11 -32.09 -66.56
CA GLN A 241 25.49 -32.33 -66.11
C GLN A 241 26.41 -31.15 -66.39
N GLU A 242 26.22 -30.45 -67.51
CA GLU A 242 26.97 -29.24 -67.83
C GLU A 242 26.69 -28.13 -66.81
N ILE A 243 25.42 -27.92 -66.44
CA ILE A 243 25.04 -26.99 -65.37
C ILE A 243 25.64 -27.45 -64.03
N GLU A 244 25.61 -28.74 -63.71
CA GLU A 244 26.15 -29.26 -62.46
C GLU A 244 27.66 -29.00 -62.34
N ARG A 245 28.43 -29.34 -63.36
CA ARG A 245 29.90 -29.32 -63.35
C ARG A 245 30.53 -27.96 -63.52
N ASN A 246 29.81 -27.00 -64.12
CA ASN A 246 30.31 -25.65 -64.34
C ASN A 246 29.65 -24.66 -63.36
N PRO A 247 30.36 -24.20 -62.31
CA PRO A 247 29.84 -23.17 -61.41
C PRO A 247 29.50 -21.85 -62.09
N GLU A 248 30.19 -21.51 -63.19
CA GLU A 248 29.97 -20.27 -63.95
C GLU A 248 28.95 -20.45 -65.09
N HIS A 249 28.17 -21.53 -65.09
CA HIS A 249 27.20 -21.79 -66.14
C HIS A 249 26.11 -20.70 -66.20
N ASP A 250 25.73 -20.28 -67.42
CA ASP A 250 24.76 -19.20 -67.64
C ASP A 250 23.44 -19.36 -66.86
N ILE A 251 22.93 -20.60 -66.76
CA ILE A 251 21.73 -20.93 -65.97
C ILE A 251 21.90 -20.68 -64.47
N ARG A 252 23.08 -20.97 -63.90
CA ARG A 252 23.37 -20.69 -62.48
C ARG A 252 23.37 -19.18 -62.26
N ASN A 253 24.12 -18.46 -63.08
CA ASN A 253 24.18 -16.99 -63.04
C ASN A 253 22.81 -16.36 -63.22
N ALA A 254 22.00 -16.84 -64.18
CA ALA A 254 20.65 -16.37 -64.41
C ALA A 254 19.72 -16.61 -63.20
N LEU A 255 19.86 -17.75 -62.51
CA LEU A 255 19.12 -18.01 -61.26
C LEU A 255 19.55 -17.04 -60.17
N THR A 256 20.86 -16.85 -59.97
CA THR A 256 21.40 -15.92 -58.96
C THR A 256 20.88 -14.50 -59.20
N VAL A 257 20.98 -13.99 -60.43
CA VAL A 257 20.41 -12.69 -60.82
C VAL A 257 18.92 -12.63 -60.53
N LYS A 258 18.17 -13.71 -60.81
CA LYS A 258 16.73 -13.74 -60.56
C LYS A 258 16.39 -13.72 -59.07
N LEU A 259 17.19 -14.38 -58.23
CA LEU A 259 17.02 -14.36 -56.78
C LEU A 259 17.34 -12.98 -56.19
N TYR A 260 18.37 -12.29 -56.68
CA TYR A 260 18.64 -10.90 -56.30
C TYR A 260 17.48 -9.96 -56.70
N GLN A 261 16.89 -10.14 -57.89
CA GLN A 261 15.67 -9.41 -58.28
C GLN A 261 14.49 -9.70 -57.34
N ILE A 262 14.35 -10.92 -56.82
CA ILE A 262 13.31 -11.23 -55.82
C ILE A 262 13.57 -10.49 -54.51
N VAL A 263 14.83 -10.38 -54.06
CA VAL A 263 15.20 -9.59 -52.88
C VAL A 263 14.82 -8.12 -53.06
N GLU A 264 15.12 -7.54 -54.23
CA GLU A 264 14.75 -6.17 -54.59
C GLU A 264 13.22 -5.99 -54.59
N ASP A 265 12.51 -6.89 -55.29
CA ASP A 265 11.05 -6.90 -55.36
C ASP A 265 10.39 -6.98 -53.98
N LEU A 266 10.92 -7.80 -53.06
CA LEU A 266 10.42 -7.93 -51.69
C LEU A 266 10.59 -6.66 -50.86
N ASN A 267 11.61 -5.85 -51.17
CA ASN A 267 11.87 -4.59 -50.46
C ASN A 267 11.08 -3.41 -51.01
N GLU A 268 10.83 -3.38 -52.32
CA GLU A 268 10.32 -2.19 -53.01
C GLU A 268 8.86 -2.29 -53.47
N LYS A 269 8.33 -3.49 -53.75
CA LYS A 269 6.99 -3.64 -54.34
C LYS A 269 5.92 -3.86 -53.27
N ASP A 270 4.94 -2.96 -53.23
CA ASP A 270 3.77 -3.04 -52.34
C ASP A 270 3.01 -4.37 -52.47
N GLY A 271 2.97 -4.96 -53.68
CA GLY A 271 2.28 -6.23 -53.91
C GLY A 271 2.88 -7.43 -53.14
N TRP A 272 4.14 -7.37 -52.70
CA TRP A 272 4.69 -8.38 -51.79
C TRP A 272 4.32 -8.12 -50.34
N HIS A 273 4.26 -6.85 -49.92
CA HIS A 273 3.80 -6.47 -48.59
C HIS A 273 2.37 -7.00 -48.35
N ASP A 274 1.44 -6.75 -49.27
CA ASP A 274 0.06 -7.20 -49.15
C ASP A 274 -0.07 -8.73 -49.06
N LYS A 275 0.72 -9.47 -49.84
CA LYS A 275 0.74 -10.94 -49.81
C LYS A 275 1.24 -11.47 -48.47
N PHE A 276 2.34 -10.91 -47.97
CA PHE A 276 2.90 -11.32 -46.69
C PHE A 276 1.99 -10.95 -45.52
N ASP A 277 1.30 -9.81 -45.59
CA ASP A 277 0.30 -9.43 -44.59
C ASP A 277 -0.94 -10.32 -44.64
N GLN A 278 -1.38 -10.74 -45.83
CA GLN A 278 -2.44 -11.74 -45.97
C GLN A 278 -2.05 -13.08 -45.31
N ILE A 279 -0.85 -13.58 -45.62
CA ILE A 279 -0.31 -14.80 -44.99
C ILE A 279 -0.24 -14.60 -43.47
N LYS A 280 0.32 -13.48 -43.00
CA LYS A 280 0.42 -13.15 -41.58
C LYS A 280 -0.94 -13.24 -40.88
N ASN A 281 -1.96 -12.61 -41.45
CA ASN A 281 -3.30 -12.56 -40.87
C ASN A 281 -4.03 -13.91 -40.90
N GLU A 282 -3.70 -14.80 -41.84
CA GLU A 282 -4.27 -16.16 -41.91
C GLU A 282 -3.65 -17.11 -40.86
N PHE A 283 -2.35 -16.98 -40.64
CA PHE A 283 -1.61 -17.83 -39.70
C PHE A 283 -1.62 -17.30 -38.26
N ILE A 284 -1.55 -15.99 -38.07
CA ILE A 284 -1.50 -15.30 -36.78
C ILE A 284 -2.85 -14.65 -36.51
N THR A 285 -3.80 -15.42 -35.96
CA THR A 285 -5.07 -14.87 -35.46
C THR A 285 -5.04 -14.71 -33.95
N LYS A 286 -5.87 -13.81 -33.44
CA LYS A 286 -5.99 -13.57 -31.99
C LYS A 286 -6.39 -14.83 -31.23
N GLU A 287 -7.29 -15.65 -31.80
CA GLU A 287 -7.74 -16.90 -31.18
C GLU A 287 -6.61 -17.94 -31.12
N LYS A 288 -5.83 -18.10 -32.21
CA LYS A 288 -4.68 -19.02 -32.23
C LYS A 288 -3.60 -18.57 -31.26
N LEU A 289 -3.32 -17.26 -31.21
CA LEU A 289 -2.35 -16.70 -30.28
C LEU A 289 -2.73 -16.95 -28.83
N TYR A 290 -4.02 -16.85 -28.46
CA TYR A 290 -4.47 -17.11 -27.09
C TYR A 290 -4.10 -18.51 -26.60
N GLY A 291 -4.29 -19.55 -27.43
CA GLY A 291 -3.90 -20.92 -27.05
C GLY A 291 -2.41 -21.03 -26.76
N TYR A 292 -1.57 -20.47 -27.64
CA TYR A 292 -0.12 -20.48 -27.46
C TYR A 292 0.32 -19.64 -26.25
N THR A 293 -0.23 -18.44 -26.05
CA THR A 293 0.14 -17.58 -24.92
C THR A 293 -0.31 -18.17 -23.59
N LYS A 294 -1.45 -18.86 -23.54
CA LYS A 294 -1.88 -19.58 -22.34
C LYS A 294 -0.91 -20.69 -21.96
N ASP A 295 -0.54 -21.54 -22.91
CA ASP A 295 0.40 -22.65 -22.65
C ASP A 295 1.79 -22.14 -22.25
N ILE A 296 2.28 -21.09 -22.92
CA ILE A 296 3.56 -20.44 -22.57
C ILE A 296 3.47 -19.84 -21.17
N TRP A 297 2.39 -19.11 -20.85
CA TRP A 297 2.19 -18.50 -19.54
C TRP A 297 2.19 -19.55 -18.43
N LEU A 298 1.41 -20.63 -18.58
CA LEU A 298 1.31 -21.67 -17.57
C LEU A 298 2.66 -22.34 -17.30
N ARG A 299 3.44 -22.65 -18.35
CA ARG A 299 4.79 -23.21 -18.20
C ARG A 299 5.75 -22.24 -17.54
N LEU A 300 5.71 -20.96 -17.93
CA LEU A 300 6.57 -19.93 -17.33
C LEU A 300 6.19 -19.68 -15.86
N LYS A 301 4.91 -19.66 -15.54
CA LYS A 301 4.39 -19.53 -14.17
C LYS A 301 4.89 -20.69 -13.31
N GLU A 302 4.72 -21.92 -13.77
CA GLU A 302 5.16 -23.13 -13.05
C GLU A 302 6.68 -23.12 -12.82
N ASP A 303 7.48 -22.86 -13.85
CA ASP A 303 8.95 -22.79 -13.74
C ASP A 303 9.40 -21.64 -12.81
N LEU A 304 8.73 -20.48 -12.88
CA LEU A 304 9.05 -19.34 -12.03
C LEU A 304 8.73 -19.62 -10.55
N VAL A 305 7.56 -20.19 -10.26
CA VAL A 305 7.17 -20.56 -8.89
C VAL A 305 8.14 -21.59 -8.32
N LEU A 306 8.48 -22.63 -9.08
CA LEU A 306 9.46 -23.64 -8.66
C LEU A 306 10.83 -23.03 -8.36
N LYS A 307 11.31 -22.12 -9.21
CA LYS A 307 12.60 -21.44 -9.01
C LYS A 307 12.60 -20.44 -7.86
N LEU A 308 11.44 -19.86 -7.50
CA LEU A 308 11.30 -18.97 -6.35
C LEU A 308 11.32 -19.73 -5.02
N GLN A 309 10.99 -21.02 -5.01
CA GLN A 309 11.05 -21.88 -3.83
C GLN A 309 12.49 -22.27 -3.45
N ASP A 310 13.42 -22.26 -4.41
CA ASP A 310 14.84 -22.51 -4.15
C ASP A 310 15.54 -21.23 -3.63
N ALA A 311 15.74 -21.16 -2.31
CA ALA A 311 16.34 -20.00 -1.65
C ALA A 311 17.75 -19.63 -2.16
N GLU A 312 18.50 -20.59 -2.70
CA GLU A 312 19.84 -20.39 -3.26
C GLU A 312 19.83 -20.28 -4.79
N GLY A 313 18.67 -20.44 -5.42
CA GLY A 313 18.49 -20.37 -6.86
C GLY A 313 18.83 -19.01 -7.48
N MET A 314 19.14 -19.02 -8.77
CA MET A 314 19.57 -17.82 -9.52
C MET A 314 18.57 -16.65 -9.42
N ILE A 315 17.26 -16.94 -9.41
CA ILE A 315 16.21 -15.90 -9.30
C ILE A 315 16.25 -15.23 -7.93
N ASN A 316 16.33 -16.00 -6.84
CA ASN A 316 16.39 -15.46 -5.49
C ASN A 316 17.70 -14.69 -5.24
N GLN A 317 18.82 -15.12 -5.82
CA GLN A 317 20.06 -14.35 -5.79
C GLN A 317 19.91 -13.00 -6.53
N TYR A 318 19.27 -12.99 -7.70
CA TYR A 318 18.99 -11.76 -8.44
C TYR A 318 18.07 -10.81 -7.67
N ILE A 319 17.01 -11.34 -7.02
CA ILE A 319 16.10 -10.56 -6.16
C ILE A 319 16.87 -9.92 -5.00
N ARG A 320 17.71 -10.70 -4.31
CA ARG A 320 18.56 -10.22 -3.20
C ARG A 320 19.48 -9.08 -3.65
N GLN A 321 20.21 -9.26 -4.74
CA GLN A 321 21.10 -8.23 -5.28
C GLN A 321 20.34 -6.94 -5.62
N ASN A 322 19.15 -7.04 -6.21
CA ASN A 322 18.35 -5.86 -6.52
C ASN A 322 17.81 -5.18 -5.25
N ILE A 323 17.40 -5.94 -4.23
CA ILE A 323 16.98 -5.40 -2.93
C ILE A 323 18.15 -4.65 -2.28
N ASP A 324 19.34 -5.25 -2.26
CA ASP A 324 20.54 -4.62 -1.71
C ASP A 324 20.87 -3.31 -2.44
N LEU A 325 20.81 -3.30 -3.78
CA LEU A 325 21.01 -2.10 -4.59
C LEU A 325 19.93 -1.03 -4.33
N MET A 326 18.67 -1.41 -4.19
CA MET A 326 17.57 -0.49 -3.87
C MET A 326 17.75 0.11 -2.47
N VAL A 327 18.14 -0.70 -1.49
CA VAL A 327 18.42 -0.25 -0.12
C VAL A 327 19.60 0.71 -0.11
N GLN A 328 20.69 0.40 -0.83
CA GLN A 328 21.84 1.29 -0.93
C GLN A 328 21.46 2.63 -1.57
N ARG A 329 20.77 2.60 -2.72
CA ARG A 329 20.30 3.82 -3.39
C ARG A 329 19.40 4.66 -2.48
N PHE A 330 18.47 4.03 -1.77
CA PHE A 330 17.59 4.75 -0.84
C PHE A 330 18.38 5.44 0.28
N LYS A 331 19.45 4.82 0.80
CA LYS A 331 20.29 5.41 1.86
C LYS A 331 21.12 6.59 1.36
N GLU A 332 21.56 6.57 0.11
CA GLU A 332 22.40 7.61 -0.50
C GLU A 332 21.58 8.78 -1.07
N ASP A 333 20.31 8.54 -1.41
CA ASP A 333 19.42 9.53 -2.02
C ASP A 333 18.63 10.32 -0.97
N GLU A 334 19.17 11.46 -0.54
CA GLU A 334 18.52 12.38 0.40
C GLU A 334 17.21 12.96 -0.17
N GLU A 335 17.10 13.16 -1.48
CA GLU A 335 15.90 13.71 -2.12
C GLU A 335 14.74 12.70 -2.03
N MET A 336 15.00 11.42 -2.33
CA MET A 336 14.04 10.34 -2.19
C MET A 336 13.56 10.20 -0.73
N GLN A 337 14.48 10.30 0.24
CA GLN A 337 14.16 10.27 1.66
C GLN A 337 13.23 11.43 2.07
N GLN A 338 13.55 12.65 1.65
CA GLN A 338 12.72 13.83 1.93
C GLN A 338 11.33 13.73 1.28
N ASN A 339 11.27 13.20 0.05
CA ASN A 339 10.01 12.96 -0.65
C ASN A 339 9.14 11.96 0.11
N ILE A 340 9.70 10.84 0.58
CA ILE A 340 8.98 9.86 1.40
C ILE A 340 8.45 10.50 2.68
N ASP A 341 9.28 11.26 3.40
CA ASP A 341 8.84 11.95 4.62
C ASP A 341 7.71 12.93 4.33
N LYS A 342 7.77 13.66 3.21
CA LYS A 342 6.70 14.57 2.79
C LYS A 342 5.40 13.82 2.51
N TYR A 343 5.46 12.72 1.74
CA TYR A 343 4.29 11.90 1.44
C TYR A 343 3.66 11.30 2.70
N VAL A 344 4.49 10.75 3.59
CA VAL A 344 4.01 10.18 4.85
C VAL A 344 3.39 11.27 5.73
N ARG A 345 4.04 12.42 5.90
CA ARG A 345 3.49 13.55 6.66
C ARG A 345 2.15 14.02 6.11
N GLN A 346 2.03 14.16 4.79
CA GLN A 346 0.77 14.53 4.14
C GLN A 346 -0.34 13.48 4.36
N TYR A 347 0.01 12.21 4.26
CA TYR A 347 -0.93 11.12 4.48
C TYR A 347 -1.42 11.06 5.94
N VAL A 348 -0.49 11.12 6.90
CA VAL A 348 -0.80 11.15 8.33
C VAL A 348 -1.66 12.36 8.65
N TYR A 349 -1.30 13.54 8.14
CA TYR A 349 -2.07 14.77 8.34
C TYR A 349 -3.52 14.62 7.83
N LYS A 350 -3.68 14.08 6.61
CA LYS A 350 -5.01 13.80 6.04
C LYS A 350 -5.80 12.80 6.88
N MET A 351 -5.16 11.73 7.36
CA MET A 351 -5.83 10.71 8.18
C MET A 351 -6.25 11.24 9.54
N VAL A 352 -5.37 11.97 10.25
CA VAL A 352 -5.68 12.52 11.57
C VAL A 352 -6.81 13.54 11.47
N LEU A 353 -6.78 14.45 10.49
CA LEU A 353 -7.86 15.43 10.32
C LEU A 353 -9.18 14.82 9.86
N LYS A 354 -9.14 13.77 9.03
CA LYS A 354 -10.36 13.07 8.62
C LYS A 354 -11.04 12.39 9.81
N ASN A 355 -10.26 11.87 10.75
CA ASN A 355 -10.74 11.06 11.87
C ASN A 355 -10.77 11.82 13.21
N SER A 356 -10.48 13.12 13.24
CA SER A 356 -10.44 13.92 14.49
C SER A 356 -11.78 13.87 15.23
N ASN A 357 -12.89 13.97 14.48
CA ASN A 357 -14.24 13.84 15.01
C ASN A 357 -14.51 12.44 15.58
N GLU A 358 -13.99 11.38 14.95
CA GLU A 358 -14.16 10.01 15.44
C GLU A 358 -13.49 9.81 16.79
N VAL A 359 -12.33 10.44 17.03
CA VAL A 359 -11.68 10.42 18.35
C VAL A 359 -12.57 11.07 19.41
N GLY A 360 -13.19 12.21 19.07
CA GLY A 360 -14.18 12.84 19.94
C GLY A 360 -15.35 11.89 20.26
N THR A 361 -15.88 11.21 19.25
CA THR A 361 -16.95 10.21 19.42
C THR A 361 -16.50 9.03 20.30
N ILE A 362 -15.27 8.54 20.15
CA ILE A 362 -14.73 7.46 21.00
C ILE A 362 -14.69 7.90 22.46
N ILE A 363 -14.24 9.13 22.74
CA ILE A 363 -14.21 9.68 24.10
C ILE A 363 -15.62 9.78 24.68
N THR A 364 -16.56 10.37 23.92
CA THR A 364 -17.97 10.46 24.32
C THR A 364 -18.55 9.10 24.66
N ASN A 365 -18.41 8.13 23.75
CA ASN A 365 -18.91 6.76 23.94
C ASN A 365 -18.24 6.05 25.12
N THR A 366 -16.98 6.33 25.40
CA THR A 366 -16.25 5.74 26.53
C THR A 366 -16.78 6.28 27.85
N VAL A 367 -16.96 7.59 27.97
CA VAL A 367 -17.51 8.23 29.18
C VAL A 367 -18.96 7.81 29.42
N GLN A 368 -19.77 7.73 28.37
CA GLN A 368 -21.16 7.27 28.45
C GLN A 368 -21.30 5.81 28.93
N LYS A 369 -20.30 4.96 28.67
CA LYS A 369 -20.29 3.56 29.14
C LYS A 369 -19.94 3.42 30.63
N TRP A 370 -19.30 4.40 31.24
CA TRP A 370 -18.97 4.34 32.68
C TRP A 370 -20.23 4.45 33.53
N ASP A 371 -20.22 3.83 34.70
CA ASP A 371 -21.23 4.15 35.71
C ASP A 371 -21.03 5.59 36.18
N GLY A 372 -22.13 6.32 36.46
CA GLY A 372 -22.05 7.70 36.91
C GLY A 372 -21.28 7.85 38.22
N ASN A 373 -21.40 6.86 39.12
CA ASN A 373 -20.63 6.83 40.36
C ASN A 373 -19.13 6.60 40.09
N GLU A 374 -18.80 5.76 39.11
CA GLU A 374 -17.41 5.51 38.73
C GLU A 374 -16.74 6.78 38.17
N LEU A 375 -17.43 7.53 37.30
CA LEU A 375 -16.95 8.82 36.81
C LEU A 375 -16.77 9.81 37.96
N SER A 376 -17.78 9.89 38.85
CA SER A 376 -17.76 10.79 40.00
C SER A 376 -16.59 10.50 40.93
N ASP A 377 -16.36 9.23 41.30
CA ASP A 377 -15.24 8.84 42.16
C ASP A 377 -13.89 9.12 41.49
N LYS A 378 -13.73 8.88 40.19
CA LYS A 378 -12.49 9.22 39.47
C LYS A 378 -12.22 10.73 39.46
N LEU A 379 -13.24 11.53 39.16
CA LEU A 379 -13.09 12.99 39.19
C LEU A 379 -12.82 13.51 40.60
N GLU A 380 -13.49 12.97 41.62
CA GLU A 380 -13.25 13.31 43.03
C GLU A 380 -11.80 13.00 43.45
N LEU A 381 -11.20 11.93 42.92
CA LEU A 381 -9.81 11.59 43.20
C LEU A 381 -8.82 12.57 42.56
N GLU A 382 -9.11 13.07 41.36
CA GLU A 382 -8.23 14.00 40.65
C GLU A 382 -8.31 15.43 41.23
N VAL A 383 -9.51 15.95 41.49
CA VAL A 383 -9.70 17.35 41.92
C VAL A 383 -10.09 17.53 43.39
N GLY A 384 -10.41 16.45 44.11
CA GLY A 384 -10.98 16.53 45.45
C GLY A 384 -10.08 17.20 46.48
N LYS A 385 -8.75 17.08 46.34
CA LYS A 385 -7.79 17.79 47.20
C LYS A 385 -8.02 19.30 47.13
N ASP A 386 -8.07 19.85 45.93
CA ASP A 386 -8.17 21.31 45.72
C ASP A 386 -9.55 21.82 46.15
N LEU A 387 -10.58 21.00 45.99
CA LEU A 387 -11.92 21.30 46.53
C LEU A 387 -11.97 21.33 48.06
N GLN A 388 -11.20 20.47 48.76
CA GLN A 388 -11.12 20.56 50.22
C GLN A 388 -10.39 21.84 50.69
N PHE A 389 -9.47 22.39 49.89
CA PHE A 389 -8.86 23.68 50.18
C PHE A 389 -9.87 24.82 50.11
N ILE A 390 -10.81 24.77 49.16
CA ILE A 390 -11.93 25.74 49.11
C ILE A 390 -12.69 25.71 50.44
N ARG A 391 -13.01 24.53 50.98
CA ARG A 391 -13.70 24.40 52.28
C ARG A 391 -12.91 24.95 53.48
N ILE A 392 -11.60 24.72 53.52
CA ILE A 392 -10.73 25.29 54.56
C ILE A 392 -10.73 26.82 54.45
N ASN A 393 -10.59 27.34 53.23
CA ASN A 393 -10.62 28.78 52.97
C ASN A 393 -11.98 29.37 53.30
N GLY A 394 -13.10 28.72 52.97
CA GLY A 394 -14.44 29.16 53.33
C GLY A 394 -14.67 29.23 54.83
N THR A 395 -14.02 28.36 55.61
CA THR A 395 -14.04 28.44 57.08
C THR A 395 -13.32 29.70 57.59
N LEU A 396 -12.13 29.98 57.04
CA LEU A 396 -11.31 31.13 57.45
C LEU A 396 -11.90 32.46 56.98
N VAL A 397 -12.23 32.55 55.69
CA VAL A 397 -12.83 33.73 55.07
C VAL A 397 -14.22 33.98 55.64
N GLY A 398 -15.03 32.93 55.81
CA GLY A 398 -16.34 33.04 56.45
C GLY A 398 -16.23 33.61 57.86
N GLY A 399 -15.27 33.13 58.65
CA GLY A 399 -15.02 33.67 59.99
C GLY A 399 -14.57 35.14 59.97
N LEU A 400 -13.64 35.50 59.09
CA LEU A 400 -13.17 36.89 58.94
C LEU A 400 -14.31 37.84 58.52
N VAL A 401 -15.16 37.40 57.60
CA VAL A 401 -16.36 38.15 57.19
C VAL A 401 -17.35 38.26 58.35
N GLY A 402 -17.55 37.19 59.12
CA GLY A 402 -18.38 37.24 60.34
C GLY A 402 -17.87 38.24 61.36
N LEU A 403 -16.56 38.31 61.58
CA LEU A 403 -15.93 39.33 62.42
C LEU A 403 -16.18 40.73 61.88
N LEU A 404 -15.99 40.95 60.58
CA LEU A 404 -16.20 42.24 59.95
C LEU A 404 -17.66 42.69 60.02
N ILE A 405 -18.60 41.77 59.79
CA ILE A 405 -20.03 42.06 59.93
C ILE A 405 -20.32 42.43 61.39
N HIS A 406 -19.81 41.65 62.35
CA HIS A 406 -20.03 41.91 63.77
C HIS A 406 -19.41 43.24 64.24
N THR A 407 -18.19 43.58 63.80
CA THR A 407 -17.57 44.87 64.12
C THR A 407 -18.40 46.04 63.58
N LEU A 408 -18.89 45.94 62.34
CA LEU A 408 -19.77 46.96 61.76
C LEU A 408 -21.11 47.03 62.51
N THR A 409 -21.72 45.89 62.83
CA THR A 409 -22.98 45.84 63.58
C THR A 409 -22.84 46.52 64.95
N GLN A 410 -21.73 46.31 65.66
CA GLN A 410 -21.43 46.97 66.95
C GLN A 410 -21.06 48.47 66.83
N LEU A 411 -20.71 48.95 65.63
CA LEU A 411 -20.45 50.37 65.37
C LEU A 411 -21.73 51.13 65.01
N PHE A 412 -22.73 50.44 64.48
CA PHE A 412 -24.01 51.02 64.06
C PHE A 412 -25.15 50.84 65.09
N LEU A 413 -25.01 49.89 66.03
CA LEU A 413 -25.85 49.74 67.24
C LEU A 413 -25.16 50.40 68.44
#